data_AF-A0A1E8PQQ8-F1
#
_entry.id   AF-A0A1E8PQQ8-F1
#
_cell.length_a   1.000
_cell.length_b   1.000
_cell.length_c   1.000
_cell.angle_alpha   90.00
_cell.angle_beta   90.00
_cell.angle_gamma   90.00
#
_symmetry.space_group_name_H-M   'P 1'
#
loop_
_entity.id
_entity.type
_entity.pdbx_description
1 polymer ?
#
loop_
_entity_poly.entity_id
_entity_poly.type
_entity_poly.pdbx_seq_one_letter_code
_entity_poly.pdbx_strand_id
1 'polypeptide(L)'
;MRRLLVAIVLYLSMYAAVAAPPAFVNADVPEARLAGEGEYKWFGMRIYRAQLWVGTQGYQGTASATAPFVLELRYARALDGNKIAEASYEQMQKIGVGTEAQRLGWLATMQRIFPDVKEDQRIAGAYRAGISPGVRFYLDGKVLADVSDGDFARAFFAIWLSPASTAPKLRGALLQHAAPLP
;
A
#
# COMPACT_ATOMS: atom_id res chain seq x y z
N MET A 1 5.35 38.12 55.70
CA MET A 1 4.46 37.09 55.11
C MET A 1 4.94 36.78 53.70
N ARG A 2 5.69 35.68 53.52
CA ARG A 2 6.36 35.33 52.26
C ARG A 2 5.52 34.27 51.57
N ARG A 3 4.70 34.67 50.59
CA ARG A 3 3.87 33.73 49.80
C ARG A 3 4.75 33.10 48.72
N LEU A 4 5.11 31.83 48.92
CA LEU A 4 5.73 30.99 47.91
C LEU A 4 4.66 30.63 46.86
N LEU A 5 4.80 31.16 45.65
CA LEU A 5 4.06 30.69 44.49
C LEU A 5 4.79 29.44 43.96
N VAL A 6 4.21 28.27 44.23
CA VAL A 6 4.62 27.02 43.59
C VAL A 6 3.99 27.01 42.20
N ALA A 7 4.82 27.25 41.18
CA ALA A 7 4.42 27.08 39.78
C ALA A 7 4.45 25.59 39.44
N ILE A 8 3.28 24.96 39.37
CA ILE A 8 3.11 23.60 38.84
C ILE A 8 3.22 23.70 37.31
N VAL A 9 4.36 23.26 36.77
CA VAL A 9 4.54 23.10 35.33
C VAL A 9 3.92 21.76 34.93
N LEU A 10 2.69 21.81 34.42
CA LEU A 10 2.02 20.66 33.80
C LEU A 10 2.69 20.35 32.47
N TYR A 11 3.44 19.26 32.41
CA TYR A 11 3.92 18.68 31.16
C TYR A 11 2.73 18.05 30.42
N LEU A 12 2.13 18.78 29.48
CA LEU A 12 1.26 18.16 28.48
C LEU A 12 2.13 17.35 27.52
N SER A 13 2.22 16.04 27.75
CA SER A 13 2.71 15.10 26.75
C SER A 13 1.74 15.13 25.57
N MET A 14 2.15 15.75 24.48
CA MET A 14 1.39 15.77 23.23
C MET A 14 1.43 14.35 22.65
N TYR A 15 0.43 13.53 22.99
CA TYR A 15 0.21 12.25 22.32
C TYR A 15 -0.16 12.58 20.87
N ALA A 16 0.77 12.34 19.94
CA ALA A 16 0.44 12.34 18.52
C ALA A 16 -0.67 11.31 18.31
N ALA A 17 -1.85 11.76 17.92
CA ALA A 17 -2.96 10.89 17.59
C ALA A 17 -2.52 10.01 16.42
N VAL A 18 -2.33 8.72 16.66
CA VAL A 18 -2.15 7.74 15.59
C VAL A 18 -3.47 7.75 14.82
N ALA A 19 -3.45 8.24 13.58
CA ALA A 19 -4.65 8.28 12.77
C ALA A 19 -5.20 6.85 12.63
N ALA A 20 -6.47 6.67 12.99
CA ALA A 20 -7.13 5.38 12.86
C ALA A 20 -7.12 4.94 11.38
N PRO A 21 -7.00 3.63 11.09
CA PRO A 21 -7.05 3.14 9.72
C PRO A 21 -8.37 3.56 9.06
N PRO A 22 -8.35 3.91 7.75
CA PRO A 22 -9.57 4.11 7.00
C PRO A 22 -10.50 2.90 7.08
N ALA A 23 -11.81 3.11 7.08
CA ALA A 23 -12.79 2.04 7.27
C ALA A 23 -12.63 0.88 6.26
N PHE A 24 -12.29 1.18 5.00
CA PHE A 24 -12.07 0.16 3.97
C PHE A 24 -10.80 -0.68 4.23
N VAL A 25 -9.79 -0.11 4.90
CA VAL A 25 -8.58 -0.85 5.31
C VAL A 25 -8.95 -1.86 6.39
N ASN A 26 -9.69 -1.42 7.41
CA ASN A 26 -10.16 -2.29 8.49
C ASN A 26 -11.11 -3.41 7.99
N ALA A 27 -11.79 -3.21 6.86
CA ALA A 27 -12.68 -4.21 6.29
C ALA A 27 -11.94 -5.45 5.75
N ASP A 28 -10.75 -5.28 5.17
CA ASP A 28 -9.93 -6.41 4.67
C ASP A 28 -8.80 -6.81 5.63
N VAL A 29 -8.38 -5.89 6.50
CA VAL A 29 -7.30 -6.10 7.46
C VAL A 29 -7.79 -5.67 8.84
N PRO A 30 -8.42 -6.59 9.60
CA PRO A 30 -8.81 -6.32 10.98
C PRO A 30 -7.61 -5.90 11.82
N GLU A 31 -7.82 -4.97 12.74
CA GLU A 31 -6.76 -4.42 13.60
C GLU A 31 -5.57 -3.87 12.80
N ALA A 32 -5.86 -3.25 11.64
CA ALA A 32 -4.84 -2.66 10.81
C ALA A 32 -4.05 -1.59 11.57
N ARG A 33 -2.76 -1.54 11.26
CA ARG A 33 -1.86 -0.47 11.67
C ARG A 33 -0.99 -0.07 10.50
N LEU A 34 -0.56 1.19 10.51
CA LEU A 34 0.39 1.66 9.50
C LEU A 34 1.75 0.99 9.75
N ALA A 35 2.23 0.23 8.77
CA ALA A 35 3.58 -0.34 8.77
C ALA A 35 4.63 0.68 8.34
N GLY A 36 4.27 1.55 7.40
CA GLY A 36 5.19 2.54 6.86
C GLY A 36 4.60 3.27 5.66
N GLU A 37 5.28 4.32 5.23
CA GLU A 37 4.85 5.18 4.14
C GLU A 37 6.03 5.88 3.47
N GLY A 38 5.85 6.30 2.22
CA GLY A 38 6.89 7.01 1.48
C GLY A 38 6.41 7.58 0.15
N GLU A 39 7.24 8.40 -0.48
CA GLU A 39 6.94 8.99 -1.79
C GLU A 39 7.66 8.27 -2.91
N TYR A 40 6.96 8.09 -4.03
CA TYR A 40 7.57 7.75 -5.31
C TYR A 40 7.75 9.00 -6.16
N LYS A 41 8.98 9.19 -6.67
CA LYS A 41 9.33 10.28 -7.58
C LYS A 41 9.91 9.72 -8.87
N TRP A 42 9.55 10.34 -9.99
CA TRP A 42 10.09 10.04 -11.32
C TRP A 42 10.63 11.33 -11.93
N PHE A 43 11.92 11.33 -12.31
CA PHE A 43 12.65 12.54 -12.73
C PHE A 43 12.45 13.76 -11.80
N GLY A 44 12.47 13.54 -10.48
CA GLY A 44 12.29 14.59 -9.47
C GLY A 44 10.84 14.99 -9.19
N MET A 45 9.89 14.60 -10.06
CA MET A 45 8.47 14.87 -9.88
C MET A 45 7.81 13.83 -8.98
N ARG A 46 7.01 14.28 -8.01
CA ARG A 46 6.20 13.38 -7.17
C ARG A 46 5.07 12.76 -7.99
N ILE A 47 4.96 11.44 -7.95
CA ILE A 47 3.90 10.70 -8.63
C ILE A 47 2.82 10.28 -7.64
N TYR A 48 3.22 9.68 -6.51
CA TYR A 48 2.30 9.32 -5.43
C TYR A 48 3.02 9.24 -4.09
N ARG A 49 2.23 9.28 -3.02
CA ARG A 49 2.62 8.77 -1.69
C ARG A 49 1.99 7.40 -1.51
N ALA A 50 2.77 6.43 -1.05
CA ALA A 50 2.32 5.09 -0.74
C ALA A 50 2.24 4.88 0.77
N GLN A 51 1.25 4.13 1.23
CA GLN A 51 1.09 3.70 2.62
C GLN A 51 0.82 2.20 2.67
N LEU A 52 1.53 1.48 3.55
CA LEU A 52 1.32 0.06 3.79
C LEU A 52 0.65 -0.14 5.15
N TRP A 53 -0.48 -0.84 5.15
CA TRP A 53 -1.24 -1.21 6.34
C TRP A 53 -1.19 -2.71 6.53
N VAL A 54 -0.89 -3.17 7.74
CA VAL A 54 -0.76 -4.59 8.09
C VAL A 54 -1.57 -4.90 9.35
N GLY A 55 -2.02 -6.13 9.51
CA GLY A 55 -2.61 -6.61 10.76
C GLY A 55 -1.56 -6.99 11.81
N THR A 56 -2.00 -7.62 12.90
CA THR A 56 -1.14 -8.07 14.01
C THR A 56 -0.02 -9.03 13.57
N GLN A 57 -0.29 -9.86 12.58
CA GLN A 57 0.67 -10.81 11.99
C GLN A 57 1.74 -10.14 11.10
N GLY A 58 1.61 -8.84 10.83
CA GLY A 58 2.57 -8.10 10.01
C GLY A 58 2.66 -8.56 8.55
N TYR A 59 3.74 -8.19 7.88
CA TYR A 59 4.12 -8.62 6.54
C TYR A 59 5.42 -9.42 6.60
N GLN A 60 5.37 -10.69 6.20
CA GLN A 60 6.44 -11.66 6.40
C GLN A 60 7.33 -11.91 5.16
N GLY A 61 7.34 -10.98 4.20
CA GLY A 61 8.34 -10.94 3.13
C GLY A 61 8.19 -11.96 1.99
N THR A 62 7.35 -12.98 2.11
CA THR A 62 7.02 -13.91 1.01
C THR A 62 5.51 -14.07 0.85
N ALA A 63 5.04 -13.83 -0.36
CA ALA A 63 3.62 -13.68 -0.66
C ALA A 63 2.79 -14.98 -0.49
N SER A 64 3.46 -16.15 -0.38
CA SER A 64 2.81 -17.45 -0.15
C SER A 64 2.40 -17.70 1.31
N ALA A 65 2.88 -16.89 2.26
CA ALA A 65 2.55 -17.01 3.69
C ALA A 65 2.06 -15.69 4.31
N THR A 66 1.82 -14.66 3.49
CA THR A 66 1.55 -13.31 4.00
C THR A 66 0.11 -13.20 4.51
N ALA A 67 -0.04 -12.68 5.73
CA ALA A 67 -1.31 -12.21 6.27
C ALA A 67 -1.94 -11.11 5.38
N PRO A 68 -3.24 -10.82 5.52
CA PRO A 68 -3.87 -9.71 4.80
C PRO A 68 -3.16 -8.37 5.06
N PHE A 69 -3.04 -7.56 4.01
CA PHE A 69 -2.47 -6.20 4.07
C PHE A 69 -3.12 -5.30 3.02
N VAL A 70 -3.00 -3.99 3.19
CA VAL A 70 -3.43 -2.99 2.18
C VAL A 70 -2.26 -2.10 1.80
N LEU A 71 -2.04 -1.92 0.49
CA LEU A 71 -1.17 -0.88 -0.04
C LEU A 71 -2.03 0.19 -0.71
N GLU A 72 -2.00 1.42 -0.20
CA GLU A 72 -2.68 2.58 -0.77
C GLU A 72 -1.69 3.49 -1.48
N LEU A 73 -2.05 3.96 -2.68
CA LEU A 73 -1.34 4.99 -3.43
C LEU A 73 -2.23 6.23 -3.53
N ARG A 74 -1.78 7.35 -2.96
CA ARG A 74 -2.39 8.68 -3.16
C ARG A 74 -1.63 9.42 -4.25
N TYR A 75 -2.28 9.65 -5.38
CA TYR A 75 -1.66 10.26 -6.55
C TYR A 75 -1.48 11.76 -6.35
N ALA A 76 -0.29 12.27 -6.67
CA ALA A 76 0.04 13.70 -6.55
C ALA A 76 -0.30 14.48 -7.82
N ARG A 77 -0.96 13.85 -8.79
CA ARG A 77 -1.28 14.40 -10.11
C ARG A 77 -2.24 13.47 -10.85
N ALA A 78 -2.87 13.99 -11.91
CA ALA A 78 -3.69 13.17 -12.77
C ALA A 78 -2.85 12.17 -13.59
N LEU A 79 -3.34 10.94 -13.74
CA LEU A 79 -2.75 9.88 -14.55
C LEU A 79 -3.84 9.07 -15.26
N ASP A 80 -3.55 8.65 -16.50
CA ASP A 80 -4.39 7.76 -17.28
C ASP A 80 -4.33 6.32 -16.72
N GLY A 81 -5.49 5.67 -16.63
CA GLY A 81 -5.61 4.33 -16.06
C GLY A 81 -4.86 3.25 -16.85
N ASN A 82 -4.84 3.35 -18.18
CA ASN A 82 -4.07 2.45 -19.04
C ASN A 82 -2.57 2.67 -18.86
N LYS A 83 -2.13 3.92 -18.66
CA LYS A 83 -0.72 4.22 -18.33
C LYS A 83 -0.30 3.68 -16.98
N ILE A 84 -1.20 3.64 -15.99
CA ILE A 84 -0.94 2.94 -14.72
C ILE A 84 -0.76 1.44 -14.98
N ALA A 85 -1.66 0.83 -15.76
CA ALA A 85 -1.60 -0.59 -16.10
C ALA A 85 -0.31 -0.97 -16.86
N GLU A 86 0.06 -0.19 -17.88
CA GLU A 86 1.30 -0.37 -18.66
C GLU A 86 2.54 -0.24 -17.77
N ALA A 87 2.60 0.77 -16.90
CA ALA A 87 3.70 0.94 -15.97
C ALA A 87 3.80 -0.24 -14.99
N SER A 88 2.68 -0.74 -14.46
CA SER A 88 2.67 -1.94 -13.61
C SER A 88 3.19 -3.18 -14.35
N TYR A 89 2.77 -3.40 -15.60
CA TYR A 89 3.29 -4.47 -16.46
C TYR A 89 4.82 -4.38 -16.62
N GLU A 90 5.33 -3.19 -16.95
CA GLU A 90 6.77 -2.97 -17.12
C GLU A 90 7.53 -3.21 -15.81
N GLN A 91 6.99 -2.80 -14.67
CA GLN A 91 7.63 -3.06 -13.39
C GLN A 91 7.69 -4.55 -13.08
N MET A 92 6.60 -5.29 -13.29
CA MET A 92 6.59 -6.75 -13.13
C MET A 92 7.63 -7.42 -14.03
N GLN A 93 7.76 -6.96 -15.28
CA GLN A 93 8.78 -7.45 -16.20
C GLN A 93 10.19 -7.14 -15.69
N LYS A 94 10.46 -5.91 -15.25
CA LYS A 94 11.79 -5.47 -14.76
C LYS A 94 12.24 -6.27 -13.53
N ILE A 95 11.32 -6.63 -12.63
CA ILE A 95 11.64 -7.41 -11.43
C ILE A 95 11.55 -8.93 -11.64
N GLY A 96 11.26 -9.37 -12.87
CA GLY A 96 11.26 -10.79 -13.26
C GLY A 96 10.11 -11.62 -12.68
N VAL A 97 8.96 -11.01 -12.37
CA VAL A 97 7.78 -11.73 -11.87
C VAL A 97 6.80 -12.07 -12.98
N GLY A 98 6.24 -13.29 -12.92
CA GLY A 98 5.37 -13.86 -13.93
C GLY A 98 6.08 -14.23 -15.24
N THR A 99 5.44 -15.07 -16.04
CA THR A 99 5.81 -15.26 -17.45
C THR A 99 5.31 -14.08 -18.29
N GLU A 100 5.80 -13.95 -19.52
CA GLU A 100 5.28 -12.93 -20.44
C GLU A 100 3.78 -13.08 -20.69
N ALA A 101 3.31 -14.31 -20.94
CA ALA A 101 1.89 -14.59 -21.13
C ALA A 101 1.04 -14.22 -19.91
N GLN A 102 1.52 -14.52 -18.70
CA GLN A 102 0.85 -14.11 -17.46
C GLN A 102 0.78 -12.58 -17.36
N ARG A 103 1.90 -11.88 -17.57
CA ARG A 103 1.94 -10.42 -17.50
C ARG A 103 1.01 -9.76 -18.52
N LEU A 104 0.89 -10.30 -19.74
CA LEU A 104 -0.05 -9.78 -20.75
C LEU A 104 -1.52 -9.96 -20.32
N GLY A 105 -1.86 -11.09 -19.71
CA GLY A 105 -3.20 -11.31 -19.12
C GLY A 105 -3.49 -10.36 -17.96
N TRP A 106 -2.48 -10.10 -17.12
CA TRP A 106 -2.58 -9.14 -16.02
C TRP A 106 -2.70 -7.70 -16.52
N LEU A 107 -1.97 -7.33 -17.58
CA LEU A 107 -2.11 -6.02 -18.24
C LEU A 107 -3.54 -5.80 -18.72
N ALA A 108 -4.13 -6.76 -19.44
CA ALA A 108 -5.52 -6.67 -19.89
C ALA A 108 -6.51 -6.56 -18.71
N THR A 109 -6.24 -7.27 -17.61
CA THR A 109 -7.04 -7.16 -16.39
C THR A 109 -6.96 -5.75 -15.79
N MET A 110 -5.76 -5.19 -15.67
CA MET A 110 -5.54 -3.85 -15.14
C MET A 110 -6.16 -2.76 -16.03
N GLN A 111 -6.00 -2.83 -17.35
CA GLN A 111 -6.60 -1.89 -18.31
C GLN A 111 -8.13 -1.86 -18.22
N ARG A 112 -8.76 -3.00 -17.88
CA ARG A 112 -10.21 -3.07 -17.70
C ARG A 112 -10.69 -2.44 -16.39
N ILE A 113 -9.89 -2.46 -15.33
CA ILE A 113 -10.34 -2.10 -13.97
C ILE A 113 -9.78 -0.78 -13.45
N PHE A 114 -8.62 -0.32 -13.92
CA PHE A 114 -8.01 0.92 -13.43
C PHE A 114 -8.58 2.12 -14.20
N PRO A 115 -9.28 3.04 -13.51
CA PRO A 115 -9.76 4.27 -14.11
C PRO A 115 -8.63 5.30 -14.16
N ASP A 116 -8.88 6.36 -14.92
CA ASP A 116 -8.11 7.59 -14.78
C ASP A 116 -8.23 8.12 -13.34
N VAL A 117 -7.12 8.62 -12.81
CA VAL A 117 -7.07 9.24 -11.49
C VAL A 117 -6.76 10.71 -11.64
N LYS A 118 -7.33 11.53 -10.76
CA LYS A 118 -7.00 12.94 -10.58
C LYS A 118 -6.00 13.09 -9.43
N GLU A 119 -5.46 14.29 -9.30
CA GLU A 119 -4.68 14.64 -8.11
C GLU A 119 -5.48 14.38 -6.83
N ASP A 120 -4.78 13.88 -5.81
CA ASP A 120 -5.27 13.47 -4.50
C ASP A 120 -6.20 12.24 -4.45
N GLN A 121 -6.60 11.70 -5.60
CA GLN A 121 -7.32 10.43 -5.64
C GLN A 121 -6.42 9.27 -5.23
N ARG A 122 -7.07 8.20 -4.76
CA ARG A 122 -6.39 7.06 -4.15
C ARG A 122 -6.81 5.76 -4.79
N ILE A 123 -5.84 4.96 -5.22
CA ILE A 123 -6.06 3.54 -5.51
C ILE A 123 -5.42 2.73 -4.39
N ALA A 124 -6.19 1.84 -3.77
CA ALA A 124 -5.68 0.89 -2.80
C ALA A 124 -5.90 -0.54 -3.28
N GLY A 125 -4.93 -1.42 -3.02
CA GLY A 125 -5.05 -2.85 -3.20
C GLY A 125 -5.00 -3.55 -1.84
N ALA A 126 -6.04 -4.31 -1.51
CA ALA A 126 -6.10 -5.18 -0.34
C ALA A 126 -5.77 -6.62 -0.75
N TYR A 127 -4.66 -7.15 -0.26
CA TYR A 127 -4.28 -8.55 -0.46
C TYR A 127 -5.16 -9.44 0.41
N ARG A 128 -5.88 -10.35 -0.23
CA ARG A 128 -6.73 -11.34 0.44
C ARG A 128 -5.98 -12.67 0.47
N ALA A 129 -5.63 -13.14 1.67
CA ALA A 129 -4.97 -14.42 1.88
C ALA A 129 -5.99 -15.58 2.03
N GLY A 130 -5.51 -16.82 2.05
CA GLY A 130 -6.33 -18.01 2.34
C GLY A 130 -6.78 -18.80 1.10
N ILE A 131 -7.97 -19.41 1.19
CA ILE A 131 -8.49 -20.43 0.25
C ILE A 131 -8.74 -19.88 -1.18
N SER A 132 -8.95 -18.58 -1.33
CA SER A 132 -9.10 -17.92 -2.63
C SER A 132 -8.28 -16.63 -2.62
N PRO A 133 -6.94 -16.74 -2.81
CA PRO A 133 -6.07 -15.59 -2.75
C PRO A 133 -6.32 -14.67 -3.93
N GLY A 134 -6.17 -13.37 -3.71
CA GLY A 134 -6.41 -12.37 -4.74
C GLY A 134 -6.23 -10.96 -4.21
N VAL A 135 -6.74 -10.00 -4.96
CA VAL A 135 -6.69 -8.59 -4.58
C VAL A 135 -8.03 -7.93 -4.79
N ARG A 136 -8.46 -7.16 -3.78
CA ARG A 136 -9.56 -6.21 -3.92
C ARG A 136 -9.00 -4.82 -4.11
N PHE A 137 -9.43 -4.14 -5.15
CA PHE A 137 -9.08 -2.75 -5.42
C PHE A 137 -10.15 -1.80 -4.93
N TYR A 138 -9.70 -0.64 -4.47
CA TYR A 138 -10.54 0.48 -4.06
C TYR A 138 -10.12 1.74 -4.79
N LEU A 139 -11.10 2.57 -5.15
CA LEU A 139 -10.92 3.96 -5.56
C LEU A 139 -11.55 4.86 -4.50
N ASP A 140 -10.75 5.72 -3.87
CA ASP A 140 -11.19 6.63 -2.80
C ASP A 140 -11.99 5.90 -1.69
N GLY A 141 -11.54 4.70 -1.34
CA GLY A 141 -12.15 3.84 -0.32
C GLY A 141 -13.42 3.10 -0.74
N LYS A 142 -13.89 3.25 -1.99
CA LYS A 142 -15.00 2.48 -2.56
C LYS A 142 -14.48 1.30 -3.36
N VAL A 143 -15.13 0.15 -3.28
CA VAL A 143 -14.74 -1.03 -4.05
C VAL A 143 -14.75 -0.71 -5.54
N LEU A 144 -13.62 -0.93 -6.19
CA LEU A 144 -13.40 -0.74 -7.63
C LEU A 144 -13.52 -2.08 -8.37
N ALA A 145 -12.83 -3.11 -7.90
CA ALA A 145 -12.85 -4.44 -8.49
C ALA A 145 -12.33 -5.50 -7.49
N ASP A 146 -12.80 -6.73 -7.63
CA ASP A 146 -12.18 -7.91 -7.02
C ASP A 146 -11.54 -8.77 -8.13
N VAL A 147 -10.29 -9.17 -7.93
CA VAL A 147 -9.55 -10.06 -8.84
C VAL A 147 -9.10 -11.29 -8.07
N SER A 148 -9.78 -12.41 -8.31
CA SER A 148 -9.51 -13.72 -7.71
C SER A 148 -8.37 -14.46 -8.42
N ASP A 149 -7.25 -13.78 -8.61
CA ASP A 149 -6.00 -14.36 -9.15
C ASP A 149 -4.87 -14.10 -8.14
N GLY A 150 -4.49 -15.16 -7.44
CA GLY A 150 -3.43 -15.10 -6.44
C GLY A 150 -2.05 -14.83 -7.04
N ASP A 151 -1.75 -15.33 -8.24
CA ASP A 151 -0.47 -15.07 -8.91
C ASP A 151 -0.38 -13.59 -9.31
N PHE A 152 -1.46 -13.05 -9.88
CA PHE A 152 -1.57 -11.63 -10.16
C PHE A 152 -1.36 -10.78 -8.91
N ALA A 153 -2.09 -11.09 -7.83
CA ALA A 153 -2.00 -10.32 -6.59
C ALA A 153 -0.56 -10.29 -6.05
N ARG A 154 0.11 -11.46 -6.01
CA ARG A 154 1.52 -11.56 -5.60
C ARG A 154 2.43 -10.74 -6.51
N ALA A 155 2.28 -10.85 -7.83
CA ALA A 155 3.08 -10.10 -8.79
C ALA A 155 2.87 -8.59 -8.71
N PHE A 156 1.62 -8.16 -8.50
CA PHE A 156 1.26 -6.75 -8.39
C PHE A 156 1.90 -6.12 -7.16
N PHE A 157 1.72 -6.70 -5.98
CA PHE A 157 2.35 -6.16 -4.76
C PHE A 157 3.88 -6.29 -4.76
N ALA A 158 4.44 -7.26 -5.50
CA ALA A 158 5.88 -7.40 -5.64
C ALA A 158 6.56 -6.16 -6.24
N ILE A 159 5.85 -5.35 -7.05
CA ILE A 159 6.35 -4.06 -7.58
C ILE A 159 6.92 -3.18 -6.46
N TRP A 160 6.26 -3.16 -5.30
CA TRP A 160 6.65 -2.33 -4.16
C TRP A 160 7.37 -3.11 -3.05
N LEU A 161 6.94 -4.34 -2.77
CA LEU A 161 7.33 -5.04 -1.55
C LEU A 161 8.45 -6.08 -1.76
N SER A 162 8.67 -6.51 -3.01
CA SER A 162 9.75 -7.46 -3.33
C SER A 162 11.12 -6.85 -3.05
N PRO A 163 12.09 -7.61 -2.52
CA PRO A 163 13.50 -7.19 -2.48
C PRO A 163 14.04 -6.74 -3.84
N ALA A 164 13.49 -7.25 -4.95
CA ALA A 164 13.85 -6.88 -6.30
C ALA A 164 13.16 -5.60 -6.81
N SER A 165 12.36 -4.90 -5.98
CA SER A 165 11.67 -3.67 -6.36
C SER A 165 12.64 -2.63 -6.94
N THR A 166 12.24 -1.99 -8.03
CA THR A 166 12.97 -0.89 -8.67
C THR A 166 12.96 0.40 -7.84
N ALA A 167 12.19 0.44 -6.74
CA ALA A 167 12.09 1.57 -5.82
C ALA A 167 12.55 1.20 -4.39
N PRO A 168 13.83 0.81 -4.17
CA PRO A 168 14.29 0.25 -2.90
C PRO A 168 14.15 1.21 -1.70
N LYS A 169 14.30 2.52 -1.92
CA LYS A 169 14.07 3.54 -0.87
C LYS A 169 12.61 3.58 -0.42
N LEU A 170 11.68 3.53 -1.38
CA LEU A 170 10.24 3.49 -1.07
C LEU A 170 9.89 2.20 -0.34
N ARG A 171 10.39 1.06 -0.82
CA ARG A 171 10.21 -0.23 -0.15
C ARG A 171 10.67 -0.17 1.31
N GLY A 172 11.86 0.35 1.56
CA GLY A 172 12.40 0.49 2.92
C GLY A 172 11.49 1.33 3.81
N ALA A 173 10.92 2.41 3.27
CA ALA A 173 9.99 3.28 3.99
C ALA A 173 8.63 2.59 4.28
N LEU A 174 8.11 1.78 3.35
CA LEU A 174 6.87 1.02 3.54
C LEU A 174 7.01 -0.09 4.59
N LEU A 175 8.19 -0.70 4.71
CA LEU A 175 8.41 -1.87 5.56
C LEU A 175 8.99 -1.56 6.95
N GLN A 176 9.11 -0.28 7.34
CA GLN A 176 9.77 0.13 8.58
C GLN A 176 9.28 -0.59 9.84
N HIS A 177 7.96 -0.73 9.98
CA HIS A 177 7.32 -1.38 11.12
C HIS A 177 6.46 -2.57 10.67
N ALA A 178 6.85 -3.24 9.59
CA ALA A 178 6.05 -4.29 8.99
C ALA A 178 6.11 -5.64 9.73
N ALA A 179 7.03 -5.83 10.68
CA ALA A 179 7.17 -7.08 11.43
C ALA A 179 5.91 -7.42 12.26
N PRO A 180 5.63 -8.71 12.56
CA PRO A 180 4.57 -9.09 13.48
C PRO A 180 4.71 -8.35 14.83
N LEU A 181 3.58 -8.02 15.45
CA LEU A 181 3.61 -7.56 16.84
C LEU A 181 3.94 -8.74 17.77
N PRO A 182 4.64 -8.48 18.89
CA PRO A 182 4.97 -9.50 19.89
C PRO A 182 3.74 -10.07 20.59
#